data_AF-I5BWP8-F1
#
_entry.id   AF-I5BWP8-F1
#
_cell.length_a   1.000
_cell.length_b   1.000
_cell.length_c   1.000
_cell.angle_alpha   90.00
_cell.angle_beta   90.00
_cell.angle_gamma   90.00
#
_symmetry.space_group_name_H-M   'P 1'
#
loop_
_entity.id
_entity.type
_entity.pdbx_description
1 polymer ?
#
loop_
_entity_poly.entity_id
_entity_poly.type
_entity_poly.pdbx_seq_one_letter_code
_entity_poly.pdbx_strand_id
1 'polypeptide(L)' 'MRDLDPAFIGRHLSNVGEKALASVGAYQIEGEGIQLFEKIEGDTFTIVGLPLLPLLAELRRLGAIDG' A
#
# COMPACT_ATOMS: atom_id res chain seq x y z
N MET A 1 3.49 9.71 6.65
CA MET A 1 3.12 8.97 7.88
C MET A 1 2.65 9.97 8.91
N ARG A 2 1.73 9.58 9.79
CA ARG A 2 1.36 10.41 10.95
C ARG A 2 2.45 10.33 12.02
N ASP A 3 2.37 11.17 13.04
CA ASP A 3 3.20 11.00 14.24
C ASP A 3 2.82 9.70 14.98
N LEU A 4 3.83 8.86 15.23
CA LEU A 4 3.69 7.53 15.81
C LEU A 4 4.36 7.46 17.18
N ASP A 5 3.59 7.04 18.17
CA ASP A 5 4.09 6.69 19.50
C ASP A 5 4.74 5.29 19.47
N PRO A 6 5.93 5.09 20.08
CA PRO A 6 6.58 3.78 20.18
C PRO A 6 5.66 2.68 20.74
N ALA A 7 4.79 2.98 21.71
CA ALA A 7 3.90 1.97 22.26
C ALA A 7 2.80 1.56 21.26
N PHE A 8 2.31 2.51 20.43
CA PHE A 8 1.45 2.19 19.30
C PHE A 8 2.17 1.29 18.29
N ILE A 9 3.42 1.60 17.91
CA ILE A 9 4.19 0.78 16.96
C ILE A 9 4.33 -0.65 17.48
N GLY A 10 4.67 -0.83 18.76
CA GLY A 10 4.78 -2.16 19.37
C GLY A 10 3.47 -2.96 19.30
N ARG A 11 2.33 -2.34 19.62
CA ARG A 11 1.01 -2.99 19.50
C ARG A 11 0.67 -3.32 18.05
N HIS A 12 0.89 -2.38 17.13
CA HIS A 12 0.63 -2.59 15.71
C HIS A 12 1.45 -3.77 15.15
N LEU A 13 2.75 -3.83 15.44
CA LEU A 13 3.61 -4.94 15.02
C LEU A 13 3.20 -6.27 15.67
N SER A 14 2.75 -6.24 16.93
CA SER A 14 2.25 -7.44 17.61
C SER A 14 0.97 -7.99 16.96
N ASN A 15 0.10 -7.11 16.46
CA ASN A 15 -1.12 -7.50 15.75
C ASN A 15 -0.84 -7.99 14.32
N VAL A 16 0.02 -7.30 13.58
CA VAL A 16 0.36 -7.64 12.19
C VAL A 16 1.19 -8.93 12.12
N GLY A 17 2.09 -9.13 13.08
CA GLY A 17 2.93 -10.33 13.19
C GLY A 17 3.86 -10.51 11.99
N GLU A 18 4.02 -11.76 11.53
CA GLU A 18 4.96 -12.12 10.47
C GLU A 18 4.68 -11.44 9.12
N LYS A 19 3.46 -10.97 8.88
CA LYS A 19 3.12 -10.24 7.65
C LYS A 19 3.93 -8.96 7.47
N ALA A 20 4.36 -8.34 8.57
CA ALA A 20 5.24 -7.17 8.53
C ALA A 20 6.61 -7.50 7.91
N LEU A 21 7.05 -8.77 7.97
CA LEU A 21 8.33 -9.22 7.41
C LEU A 21 8.23 -9.55 5.91
N ALA A 22 7.03 -9.64 5.36
CA ALA A 22 6.78 -9.99 3.97
C ALA A 22 6.50 -8.78 3.07
N SER A 23 6.60 -7.55 3.61
CA SER A 23 6.30 -6.32 2.88
C SER A 23 7.45 -5.32 2.95
N VAL A 24 7.61 -4.53 1.89
CA VAL A 24 8.55 -3.42 1.86
C VAL A 24 8.08 -2.33 2.83
N GLY A 25 8.97 -1.88 3.72
CA GLY A 25 8.64 -0.86 4.72
C GLY A 25 7.81 -1.37 5.92
N ALA A 26 7.63 -2.68 6.03
CA ALA A 26 6.93 -3.34 7.15
C ALA A 26 5.47 -2.90 7.36
N TYR A 27 4.80 -2.47 6.30
CA TYR A 27 3.37 -2.16 6.32
C TYR A 27 2.66 -2.71 5.08
N GLN A 28 1.35 -2.89 5.20
CA GLN A 28 0.45 -3.27 4.11
C GLN A 28 -0.70 -2.27 4.11
N ILE A 29 -0.84 -1.48 3.05
CA ILE A 29 -1.86 -0.41 2.98
C ILE A 29 -3.28 -0.97 2.86
N GLU A 30 -3.40 -2.17 2.32
CA GLU A 30 -4.61 -2.99 2.24
C GLU A 30 -5.02 -3.61 3.57
N GLY A 31 -4.12 -3.62 4.56
CA GLY A 31 -4.34 -4.19 5.89
C GLY A 31 -4.25 -3.14 6.99
N GLU A 32 -3.83 -3.56 8.18
CA GLU A 32 -3.71 -2.66 9.35
C GLU A 32 -2.69 -1.53 9.14
N GLY A 33 -1.80 -1.64 8.16
CA GLY A 33 -0.79 -0.63 7.84
C GLY A 33 -1.39 0.72 7.42
N ILE A 34 -2.67 0.75 6.99
CA ILE A 34 -3.38 2.01 6.70
C ILE A 34 -3.41 2.95 7.92
N GLN A 35 -3.39 2.41 9.14
CA GLN A 35 -3.42 3.18 10.39
C GLN A 35 -2.13 3.99 10.63
N LEU A 36 -1.07 3.77 9.83
CA LEU A 36 0.21 4.49 9.91
C LEU A 36 0.21 5.81 9.12
N PHE A 37 -0.81 6.05 8.30
CA PHE A 37 -0.85 7.16 7.35
C PHE A 37 -1.84 8.24 7.80
N GLU A 38 -1.43 9.50 7.69
CA GLU A 38 -2.30 10.67 7.85
C GLU A 38 -2.93 11.07 6.51
N LYS A 39 -2.15 10.97 5.43
CA LYS A 39 -2.51 11.36 4.08
C LYS A 39 -1.76 10.50 3.07
N ILE A 40 -2.40 10.26 1.93
CA ILE A 40 -1.81 9.66 0.73
C ILE A 40 -1.98 10.69 -0.40
N GLU A 41 -0.91 10.95 -1.15
CA GLU A 41 -0.94 11.78 -2.35
C GLU A 41 -0.51 10.94 -3.55
N GLY A 42 -1.29 10.98 -4.63
CA GLY A 42 -1.11 10.10 -5.80
C GLY A 42 -2.16 9.00 -5.88
N ASP A 43 -1.79 7.86 -6.46
CA ASP A 43 -2.69 6.71 -6.68
C ASP A 43 -2.38 5.56 -5.71
N THR A 44 -3.37 5.20 -4.89
CA THR A 44 -3.29 4.08 -3.93
C THR A 44 -2.94 2.74 -4.60
N PHE A 45 -3.36 2.49 -5.84
CA PHE A 45 -3.01 1.25 -6.54
C PHE A 45 -1.51 1.15 -6.82
N THR A 46 -0.86 2.29 -7.05
CA THR A 46 0.60 2.35 -7.17
C THR A 46 1.28 1.90 -5.87
N ILE A 47 0.70 2.24 -4.71
CA ILE A 47 1.23 1.84 -3.40
C ILE A 47 1.06 0.33 -3.17
N VAL A 48 -0.04 -0.25 -3.64
CA VAL A 48 -0.29 -1.70 -3.60
C VAL A 48 0.63 -2.46 -4.59
N GLY A 49 1.39 -1.75 -5.43
CA GLY A 49 2.45 -2.30 -6.27
C GLY A 49 2.10 -2.38 -7.76
N LEU A 50 0.92 -1.91 -8.17
CA LEU A 50 0.55 -1.90 -9.59
C LEU A 50 -0.25 -0.64 -9.94
N PRO A 51 0.31 0.31 -10.71
CA PRO A 51 -0.41 1.51 -11.15
C PRO A 51 -1.49 1.11 -12.18
N LEU A 52 -2.68 0.77 -11.70
CA LEU A 52 -3.74 0.16 -12.54
C LEU A 52 -4.19 1.07 -13.68
N LEU A 53 -4.41 2.36 -13.43
CA LEU A 53 -4.89 3.26 -14.48
C LEU A 53 -3.84 3.47 -15.59
N PRO A 54 -2.57 3.78 -15.28
CA PRO A 54 -1.50 3.79 -16.30
C PRO A 54 -1.35 2.45 -17.02
N LEU A 55 -1.40 1.32 -16.30
CA LEU A 55 -1.30 -0.01 -16.90
C LEU A 55 -2.44 -0.27 -17.89
N LEU A 56 -3.68 -0.01 -17.49
CA LEU A 56 -4.85 -0.22 -18.36
C LEU A 56 -4.82 0.71 -19.59
N ALA A 57 -4.33 1.94 -19.44
CA ALA A 57 -4.12 2.84 -20.57
C ALA A 57 -3.11 2.26 -21.57
N GLU A 58 -2.01 1.69 -21.07
CA GLU A 58 -0.99 1.06 -21.92
C GLU A 58 -1.50 -0.24 -22.56
N LEU A 59 -2.24 -1.07 -21.84
CA LEU A 59 -2.83 -2.29 -22.40
C LEU A 59 -3.83 -1.99 -23.52
N ARG A 60 -4.62 -0.91 -23.40
CA ARG A 60 -5.49 -0.43 -24.49
C ARG A 60 -4.67 0.07 -25.68
N ARG A 61 -3.59 0.82 -25.43
CA ARG A 61 -2.68 1.32 -26.49
C ARG A 61 -2.03 0.18 -27.28
N LEU A 62 -1.72 -0.93 -26.60
CA LEU A 62 -1.16 -2.14 -27.20
C LEU A 62 -2.21 -3.04 -27.86
N GLY A 63 -3.50 -2.71 -27.76
CA GLY A 63 -4.59 -3.54 -28.28
C GLY A 63 -4.75 -4.89 -27.55
N ALA A 64 -4.20 -5.01 -26.33
CA ALA A 64 -4.27 -6.23 -25.53
C ALA A 64 -5.63 -6.39 -24.83
N ILE A 65 -6.36 -5.30 -24.63
CA ILE A 65 -7.72 -5.26 -24.07
C ILE A 65 -8.57 -4.23 -24.83
N ASP A 66 -9.88 -4.45 -24.81
CA ASP A 66 -10.85 -3.50 -25.36
C ASP A 66 -10.97 -2.25 -24.48
N GLY A 67 -11.31 -1.11 -25.08
CA GLY A 67 -11.43 0.18 -24.41
C GLY A 67 -12.23 1.18 -25.20
#